data_AF-A0A8D0H0A7-F1
#
_entry.id   AF-A0A8D0H0A7-F1
#
_cell.length_a   1.000
_cell.length_b   1.000
_cell.length_c   1.000
_cell.angle_alpha   90.00
_cell.angle_beta   90.00
_cell.angle_gamma   90.00
#
_symmetry.space_group_name_H-M   'P 1'
#
loop_
_entity.id
_entity.type
_entity.pdbx_description
1 polymer ?
#
loop_
_entity_poly.entity_id
_entity_poly.type
_entity_poly.pdbx_seq_one_letter_code
_entity_poly.pdbx_strand_id
1 'polypeptide(L)'
;MHKWMLTWILPVLLYRLYFYVIFLMATVSLACNDMTPEQMATNVNCSSPERHTRSYDYMEGGDVRVRRLFCRTQWYLRIDKRGKIKGTQQPDNKFSK
;
A
#
# COMPACT_ATOMS: atom_id res chain seq x y z
N MET A 1 -59.46 -17.73 -3.32
CA MET A 1 -58.66 -16.75 -2.54
C MET A 1 -57.20 -17.17 -2.31
N HIS A 2 -56.82 -18.44 -2.53
CA HIS A 2 -55.46 -18.94 -2.27
C HIS A 2 -54.36 -18.43 -3.22
N LYS A 3 -54.71 -18.07 -4.47
CA LYS A 3 -53.75 -17.58 -5.49
C LYS A 3 -53.23 -16.17 -5.19
N TRP A 4 -54.00 -15.36 -4.45
CA TRP A 4 -53.62 -14.00 -4.06
C TRP A 4 -52.73 -13.95 -2.82
N MET A 5 -52.77 -14.96 -1.94
CA MET A 5 -51.85 -15.03 -0.79
C MET A 5 -50.44 -15.44 -1.24
N LEU A 6 -50.34 -16.34 -2.22
CA LEU A 6 -49.07 -16.87 -2.71
C LEU A 6 -48.23 -15.79 -3.42
N THR A 7 -48.87 -14.89 -4.18
CA THR A 7 -48.17 -13.81 -4.89
C THR A 7 -47.55 -12.77 -3.98
N TRP A 8 -48.01 -12.66 -2.73
CA TRP A 8 -47.46 -11.71 -1.75
C TRP A 8 -46.41 -12.35 -0.82
N ILE A 9 -46.57 -13.62 -0.48
CA ILE A 9 -45.65 -14.33 0.42
C ILE A 9 -44.37 -14.78 -0.31
N LEU A 10 -44.49 -15.22 -1.56
CA LEU A 10 -43.36 -15.66 -2.37
C LEU A 10 -42.25 -14.61 -2.55
N PRO A 11 -42.54 -13.34 -2.93
CA PRO A 11 -41.50 -12.31 -3.07
C PRO A 11 -40.84 -11.96 -1.73
N VAL A 12 -41.56 -12.03 -0.61
CA VAL A 12 -41.00 -11.79 0.73
C VAL A 12 -40.01 -12.89 1.12
N LEU A 13 -40.33 -14.16 0.84
CA LEU A 13 -39.42 -15.28 1.11
C LEU A 13 -38.19 -15.25 0.20
N LEU A 14 -38.35 -14.90 -1.08
CA LEU A 14 -37.25 -14.75 -2.01
C LEU A 14 -36.33 -13.58 -1.64
N TYR A 15 -36.89 -12.43 -1.24
CA TYR A 15 -36.12 -11.28 -0.76
C TYR A 15 -35.36 -11.63 0.52
N ARG A 16 -36.01 -12.32 1.45
CA ARG A 16 -35.39 -12.77 2.70
C ARG A 16 -34.23 -13.75 2.43
N LEU A 17 -34.40 -14.70 1.52
CA LEU A 17 -33.33 -15.62 1.11
C LEU A 17 -32.17 -14.86 0.46
N TYR A 18 -32.47 -13.91 -0.43
CA TYR A 18 -31.48 -13.07 -1.09
C TYR A 18 -30.66 -12.25 -0.09
N PHE A 19 -31.29 -11.70 0.95
CA PHE A 19 -30.60 -11.01 2.04
C PHE A 19 -29.61 -11.91 2.79
N TYR A 20 -30.02 -13.15 3.10
CA TYR A 20 -29.12 -14.10 3.74
C TYR A 20 -27.94 -14.50 2.84
N VAL A 21 -28.15 -14.63 1.53
CA VAL A 21 -27.08 -14.91 0.56
C VAL A 21 -26.09 -13.75 0.48
N ILE A 22 -26.55 -12.50 0.42
CA ILE A 22 -25.66 -11.32 0.44
C ILE A 22 -24.84 -11.29 1.73
N PHE A 23 -25.50 -11.50 2.88
CA PHE A 23 -24.83 -11.48 4.17
C PHE A 23 -23.75 -12.58 4.26
N LEU A 24 -24.06 -13.79 3.78
CA LEU A 24 -23.10 -14.89 3.72
C LEU A 24 -21.88 -14.50 2.85
N MET A 25 -22.11 -13.99 1.65
CA MET A 25 -21.02 -13.59 0.74
C MET A 25 -20.16 -12.46 1.31
N ALA A 26 -20.75 -11.51 2.01
CA ALA A 26 -20.02 -10.44 2.70
C ALA A 26 -19.15 -10.98 3.84
N THR A 27 -19.66 -11.90 4.65
CA THR A 27 -18.88 -12.51 5.75
C THR A 27 -17.72 -13.38 5.26
N VAL A 28 -17.91 -14.13 4.17
CA VAL A 28 -16.84 -14.91 3.53
C VAL A 28 -15.78 -13.99 2.93
N SER A 29 -16.21 -12.90 2.27
CA SER A 29 -15.27 -11.92 1.71
C SER A 29 -14.44 -11.26 2.82
N LEU A 30 -15.05 -10.89 3.94
CA LEU A 30 -14.33 -10.27 5.06
C LEU A 30 -13.31 -11.24 5.67
N ALA A 31 -13.70 -12.50 5.92
CA ALA A 31 -12.81 -13.52 6.48
C ALA A 31 -11.67 -13.93 5.53
N CYS A 32 -11.90 -13.93 4.21
CA CYS A 32 -10.86 -14.26 3.23
C CYS A 32 -9.89 -13.11 2.94
N ASN A 33 -10.25 -11.86 3.26
CA ASN A 33 -9.38 -10.70 3.07
C ASN A 33 -8.49 -10.40 4.29
N ASP A 34 -8.59 -11.17 5.37
CA ASP A 34 -7.68 -11.12 6.54
C ASP A 34 -6.30 -11.74 6.24
N MET A 35 -5.78 -11.50 5.03
CA MET A 35 -4.40 -11.81 4.70
C MET A 35 -3.52 -10.80 5.44
N THR A 36 -2.91 -11.28 6.53
CA THR A 36 -1.97 -10.48 7.31
C THR A 36 -0.90 -9.87 6.40
N PRO A 37 -0.49 -8.60 6.60
CA PRO A 37 0.51 -7.93 5.75
C PRO A 37 1.85 -8.68 5.69
N GLU A 38 2.13 -9.53 6.67
CA GLU A 38 3.29 -10.41 6.73
C GLU A 38 3.27 -11.51 5.65
N GLN A 39 2.10 -12.08 5.34
CA GLN A 39 1.97 -13.09 4.29
C GLN A 39 2.13 -12.50 2.88
N MET A 40 1.66 -11.27 2.65
CA MET A 40 1.96 -10.55 1.40
C MET A 40 3.45 -10.31 1.23
N ALA A 41 4.18 -9.96 2.30
CA ALA A 41 5.62 -9.74 2.26
C ALA A 41 6.41 -11.02 1.97
N THR A 42 5.98 -12.18 2.47
CA THR A 42 6.64 -13.47 2.22
C THR A 42 6.51 -13.98 0.79
N ASN A 43 5.46 -13.58 0.05
CA ASN A 43 5.23 -14.02 -1.33
C ASN A 43 5.97 -13.15 -2.37
N VAL A 44 6.55 -12.04 -1.94
CA VAL A 44 7.47 -11.23 -2.78
C VAL A 44 8.88 -11.77 -2.60
N ASN A 45 9.13 -12.96 -3.14
CA ASN A 45 10.47 -13.51 -3.25
C ASN A 45 11.27 -12.69 -4.29
N CYS A 46 11.80 -11.54 -3.87
CA CYS A 46 12.65 -10.64 -4.67
C CYS A 46 14.06 -11.19 -4.93
N SER A 47 14.32 -12.47 -4.65
CA SER A 47 15.63 -13.09 -4.82
C SER A 47 15.67 -14.00 -6.05
N SER A 48 16.09 -13.45 -7.20
CA SER A 48 17.02 -14.04 -8.19
C SER A 48 17.08 -13.17 -9.48
N PRO A 49 18.17 -13.12 -10.27
CA PRO A 49 19.54 -13.64 -10.09
C PRO A 49 20.58 -12.50 -10.02
N GLU A 50 21.74 -12.80 -9.41
CA GLU A 50 23.06 -12.17 -9.65
C GLU A 50 23.02 -10.69 -10.09
N ARG A 51 22.80 -9.78 -9.12
CA ARG A 51 23.04 -8.35 -9.35
C ARG A 51 24.52 -8.19 -9.61
N HIS A 52 24.92 -8.13 -10.87
CA HIS A 52 26.20 -7.54 -11.25
C HIS A 52 26.33 -6.23 -10.47
N THR A 53 27.39 -6.11 -9.66
CA THR A 53 27.73 -4.86 -8.98
C THR A 53 27.90 -3.84 -10.09
N ARG A 54 26.86 -3.03 -10.35
CA ARG A 54 26.89 -2.02 -11.40
C ARG A 54 27.87 -0.95 -10.94
N SER A 55 29.08 -0.97 -11.48
CA SER A 55 30.01 0.16 -11.38
C SER A 55 29.39 1.31 -12.16
N TYR A 56 29.08 2.39 -11.46
CA TYR A 56 28.53 3.60 -12.07
C TYR A 56 29.65 4.64 -12.18
N ASP A 57 30.58 4.44 -13.09
CA ASP A 57 31.78 5.30 -13.24
C ASP A 57 31.42 6.78 -13.48
N TYR A 58 30.25 7.05 -14.10
CA TYR A 58 29.75 8.41 -14.28
C TYR A 58 29.25 9.08 -13.00
N MET A 59 29.00 8.33 -11.91
CA MET A 59 28.68 8.88 -10.60
C MET A 59 29.94 9.26 -9.80
N GLU A 60 31.12 8.75 -10.19
CA GLU A 60 32.40 9.04 -9.53
C GLU A 60 33.11 10.30 -10.07
N GLY A 61 32.63 10.89 -11.16
CA GLY A 61 33.22 12.11 -11.73
C GLY A 61 32.45 12.77 -12.87
N GLY A 62 31.20 12.38 -13.12
CA GLY A 62 30.34 12.94 -14.18
C GLY A 62 29.46 14.12 -13.74
N ASP A 63 28.30 14.30 -14.39
CA ASP A 63 27.35 15.40 -14.09
C ASP A 63 26.68 15.23 -12.72
N VAL A 64 27.27 15.84 -11.68
CA VAL A 64 26.75 15.79 -10.32
C VAL A 64 25.59 16.77 -10.16
N ARG A 65 24.41 16.24 -9.81
CA ARG A 65 23.20 17.05 -9.57
C ARG A 65 23.03 17.31 -8.07
N VAL A 66 23.30 18.54 -7.66
CA VAL A 66 23.08 18.98 -6.28
C VAL A 66 21.65 19.53 -6.14
N ARG A 67 20.85 18.94 -5.24
CA ARG A 67 19.44 19.27 -5.03
C ARG A 67 19.05 19.03 -3.58
N ARG A 68 18.24 19.94 -3.03
CA ARG A 68 17.56 19.72 -1.74
C ARG A 68 16.32 18.85 -1.97
N LEU A 69 16.16 17.79 -1.19
CA LEU A 69 14.97 16.96 -1.21
C LEU A 69 13.94 17.50 -0.21
N PHE A 70 12.83 18.02 -0.72
CA PHE A 70 11.72 18.50 0.10
C PHE A 70 10.61 17.45 0.14
N CYS A 71 10.27 17.00 1.34
CA CYS A 71 9.18 16.08 1.59
C CYS A 71 7.84 16.82 1.54
N ARG A 72 6.80 16.13 1.05
CA ARG A 72 5.41 16.61 1.06
C ARG A 72 4.93 17.02 2.46
N THR A 73 5.46 16.41 3.52
CA THR A 73 5.16 16.75 4.92
C THR A 73 5.84 18.04 5.40
N GLN A 74 6.39 18.84 4.49
CA GLN A 74 7.05 20.13 4.77
C GLN A 74 8.37 20.01 5.54
N TRP A 75 9.19 19.01 5.19
CA TRP A 75 10.52 18.81 5.75
C TRP A 75 11.56 18.64 4.64
N TYR A 76 12.74 19.25 4.77
CA TYR A 76 13.89 18.90 3.95
C TYR A 76 14.58 17.66 4.51
N LEU A 77 15.00 16.75 3.64
CA LEU A 77 15.84 15.61 4.02
C LEU A 77 17.23 16.11 4.42
N ARG A 78 17.74 15.64 5.56
CA ARG A 78 19.09 15.93 6.04
C ARG A 78 19.82 14.65 6.39
N ILE A 79 21.11 14.60 6.04
CA ILE A 79 22.02 13.51 6.41
C ILE A 79 23.14 14.07 7.27
N ASP A 80 23.20 13.64 8.52
CA ASP A 80 24.21 14.10 9.48
C ASP A 80 25.60 13.50 9.18
N LYS A 81 26.66 14.05 9.79
CA LYS A 81 28.05 13.54 9.63
C LYS A 81 28.21 12.07 10.04
N ARG A 82 27.32 11.56 10.90
CA ARG A 82 27.29 10.16 11.34
C ARG A 82 26.46 9.26 10.42
N GLY A 83 25.97 9.77 9.28
CA GLY A 83 25.09 9.05 8.35
C GLY A 83 23.63 8.96 8.82
N LYS A 84 23.24 9.67 9.89
CA LYS A 84 21.85 9.63 10.39
C LYS A 84 20.94 10.51 9.54
N ILE A 85 19.86 9.92 9.04
CA ILE A 85 18.84 10.59 8.23
C ILE A 85 17.77 11.21 9.15
N LYS A 86 17.44 12.49 8.95
CA LYS A 86 16.38 13.22 9.66
C LYS A 86 15.73 14.28 8.76
N GLY A 87 14.59 14.81 9.18
CA GLY A 87 14.00 16.02 8.60
C GLY A 87 14.58 17.31 9.21
N THR A 88 14.61 18.39 8.42
CA THR A 88 14.83 19.77 8.89
C THR A 88 13.84 20.73 8.23
N GLN A 89 13.27 21.66 8.98
CA GLN A 89 12.46 22.75 8.42
C GLN A 89 13.31 23.97 8.02
N GLN A 90 14.55 24.05 8.52
CA GLN A 90 15.48 25.11 8.13
C GLN A 90 15.90 24.91 6.66
N PRO A 91 15.60 25.88 5.77
CA PRO A 91 15.96 25.78 4.36
C PRO A 91 17.48 25.80 4.16
N ASP A 92 18.22 26.53 5.00
CA ASP A 92 19.66 26.77 4.83
C ASP A 92 20.55 25.77 5.58
N ASN A 93 19.98 24.62 5.97
CA ASN A 93 20.73 23.60 6.67
C ASN A 93 21.84 23.03 5.77
N LYS A 94 23.07 23.00 6.29
CA LYS A 94 24.25 22.51 5.56
C LYS A 94 24.15 21.02 5.20
N PHE A 95 23.36 20.26 5.95
CA PHE A 95 23.19 18.82 5.80
C PHE A 95 22.01 18.41 4.89
N SER A 96 21.30 19.38 4.31
CA SER A 96 20.15 19.14 3.41
C SER A 96 20.40 19.66 1.99
N LYS A 97 21.68 19.72 1.58
CA LYS A 97 22.11 20.16 0.25
C LYS A 97 22.18 19.00 -0.74
#